data_AF-A0A7S3E301-F1
#
_entry.id   AF-A0A7S3E301-F1
#
_cell.length_a   1.000
_cell.length_b   1.000
_cell.length_c   1.000
_cell.angle_alpha   90.00
_cell.angle_beta   90.00
_cell.angle_gamma   90.00
#
_symmetry.space_group_name_H-M   'P 1'
#
loop_
_entity.id
_entity.type
_entity.pdbx_description
1 polymer ?
#
loop_
_entity_poly.entity_id
_entity_poly.type
_entity_poly.pdbx_seq_one_letter_code
_entity_poly.pdbx_strand_id
1 'polypeptide(L)'
;ELMKREEERILRKLQWTSDGGLITKATAGDDGADSSEKEGKTKGIKLVAFDMDGTLLNSDVLVSAKNREALEECERRGVPVILATGKARTSALLACEKSGLGHMFSSASPGIFIQGL
;
A
#
# COMPACT_ATOMS: atom_id res chain seq x y z
N GLU A 1 -27.68 -8.89 -2.96
CA GLU A 1 -28.09 -7.68 -2.21
C GLU A 1 -27.46 -7.57 -0.82
N LEU A 2 -27.53 -8.63 0.00
CA LEU A 2 -26.90 -8.68 1.34
C LEU A 2 -25.38 -8.41 1.33
N MET A 3 -24.61 -9.06 0.44
CA MET A 3 -23.15 -8.88 0.36
C MET A 3 -22.76 -7.43 0.07
N LYS A 4 -23.42 -6.77 -0.90
CA LYS A 4 -23.15 -5.37 -1.23
C LYS A 4 -23.46 -4.42 -0.07
N ARG A 5 -24.57 -4.65 0.65
CA ARG A 5 -24.93 -3.85 1.84
C ARG A 5 -23.90 -4.02 2.97
N GLU A 6 -23.41 -5.23 3.17
CA GLU A 6 -22.43 -5.52 4.21
C GLU A 6 -21.05 -4.95 3.87
N GLU A 7 -20.65 -5.04 2.61
CA GLU A 7 -19.46 -4.38 2.07
C GLU A 7 -19.52 -2.86 2.28
N GLU A 8 -20.61 -2.21 1.86
CA GLU A 8 -20.82 -0.77 2.10
C GLU A 8 -20.76 -0.41 3.60
N ARG A 9 -21.32 -1.25 4.47
CA ARG A 9 -21.31 -1.05 5.92
C ARG A 9 -19.89 -1.09 6.48
N ILE A 10 -19.05 -2.01 5.99
CA ILE A 10 -17.65 -2.15 6.40
C ILE A 10 -16.83 -0.98 5.86
N LEU A 11 -16.97 -0.64 4.58
CA LEU A 11 -16.25 0.45 3.94
C LEU A 11 -16.55 1.78 4.62
N ARG A 12 -17.82 2.09 4.92
CA ARG A 12 -18.18 3.30 5.69
C ARG A 12 -17.56 3.33 7.07
N LYS A 13 -17.51 2.21 7.79
CA LYS A 13 -16.84 2.12 9.12
C LYS A 13 -15.35 2.40 9.02
N LEU A 14 -14.71 2.00 7.93
CA LEU A 14 -13.29 2.25 7.68
C LEU A 14 -13.02 3.64 7.09
N GLN A 15 -14.06 4.43 6.81
CA GLN A 15 -13.99 5.68 6.06
C GLN A 15 -13.54 5.50 4.59
N TRP A 16 -14.03 4.46 3.91
CA TRP A 16 -13.79 4.17 2.49
C TRP A 16 -15.09 4.22 1.67
N THR A 17 -15.00 4.63 0.41
CA THR A 17 -16.11 4.66 -0.54
C THR A 17 -16.28 3.29 -1.21
N SER A 18 -17.50 2.97 -1.63
CA SER A 18 -17.85 1.75 -2.37
C SER A 18 -17.23 1.68 -3.75
N ASP A 19 -16.88 2.83 -4.34
CA ASP A 19 -16.33 2.92 -5.71
C ASP A 19 -14.79 2.98 -5.72
N GLY A 20 -14.16 2.76 -4.56
CA GLY A 20 -12.72 2.87 -4.37
C GLY A 20 -12.28 4.28 -3.97
N GLY A 21 -11.59 4.38 -2.83
CA GLY A 21 -11.08 5.64 -2.26
C GLY A 21 -11.41 5.80 -0.76
N LEU A 22 -10.66 6.65 -0.05
CA LEU A 22 -11.04 7.08 1.31
C LEU A 22 -12.10 8.18 1.24
N ILE A 23 -13.18 8.05 2.03
CA ILE A 23 -14.20 9.07 2.30
C ILE A 23 -13.55 10.33 2.89
N THR A 24 -12.57 10.15 3.77
CA THR A 24 -11.73 11.22 4.31
C THR A 24 -10.29 10.94 3.91
N LYS A 25 -9.76 11.69 2.93
CA LYS A 25 -8.30 11.82 2.79
C LYS A 25 -7.75 12.14 4.19
N ALA A 26 -6.58 11.61 4.54
CA ALA A 26 -5.93 11.77 5.86
C ALA A 26 -5.63 13.23 6.29
N THR A 27 -6.22 14.22 5.62
CA THR A 27 -6.09 15.66 5.81
C THR A 27 -7.37 16.33 6.32
N ALA A 28 -8.44 15.62 6.68
CA ALA A 28 -9.67 16.28 7.17
C ALA A 28 -10.20 15.66 8.47
N GLY A 29 -10.08 16.42 9.56
CA GLY A 29 -10.96 16.35 10.73
C GLY A 29 -10.50 15.48 11.90
N ASP A 30 -9.67 16.03 12.78
CA ASP A 30 -9.77 15.77 14.22
C ASP A 30 -10.25 17.10 14.83
N ASP A 31 -11.57 17.23 15.01
CA ASP A 31 -12.18 18.40 15.63
C ASP A 31 -12.05 18.28 17.14
N GLY A 32 -10.92 18.76 17.65
CA GLY A 32 -10.61 18.91 19.07
C GLY A 32 -9.74 20.15 19.27
N ALA A 33 -10.36 21.21 19.79
CA ALA A 33 -9.82 22.54 20.05
C ALA A 33 -8.35 22.62 20.51
N ASP A 34 -7.51 23.33 19.75
CA ASP A 34 -6.75 24.48 20.26
C ASP A 34 -6.27 25.36 19.09
N SER A 35 -6.35 26.67 19.30
CA SER A 35 -6.10 27.73 18.34
C SER A 35 -4.65 28.19 18.43
N SER A 36 -3.77 27.70 17.55
CA SER A 36 -2.65 28.47 16.96
C SER A 36 -1.84 27.60 15.99
N GLU A 37 -1.30 28.23 14.95
CA GLU A 37 -0.34 27.70 13.96
C GLU A 37 -0.91 26.83 12.82
N LYS A 38 -1.51 27.52 11.85
CA LYS A 38 -1.71 27.02 10.48
C LYS A 38 -0.39 27.04 9.70
N GLU A 39 0.41 25.98 9.81
CA GLU A 39 1.27 25.52 8.72
C GLU A 39 0.75 24.17 8.26
N GLY A 40 0.45 24.03 6.97
CA GLY A 40 -0.08 22.83 6.35
C GLY A 40 0.90 21.68 6.44
N LYS A 41 0.96 21.01 7.58
CA LYS A 41 1.70 19.77 7.77
C LYS A 41 0.99 18.68 6.99
N THR A 42 1.36 18.51 5.72
CA THR A 42 1.00 17.31 4.98
C THR A 42 1.44 16.13 5.84
N LYS A 43 0.48 15.35 6.38
CA LYS A 43 0.82 14.14 7.14
C LYS A 43 1.68 13.28 6.21
N GLY A 44 2.98 13.22 6.49
CA GLY A 44 3.93 12.50 5.66
C GLY A 44 3.49 11.04 5.49
N ILE A 45 3.69 10.50 4.29
CA ILE A 45 3.36 9.10 3.98
C ILE A 45 4.08 8.21 4.99
N LYS A 46 3.31 7.37 5.68
CA LYS A 46 3.82 6.50 6.75
C LYS A 46 4.21 5.12 6.27
N LEU A 47 3.64 4.67 5.16
CA LEU A 47 3.83 3.36 4.57
C LEU A 47 3.25 3.37 3.15
N VAL A 48 3.86 2.59 2.27
CA VAL A 48 3.32 2.28 0.94
C VAL A 48 3.11 0.77 0.84
N ALA A 49 1.94 0.36 0.38
CA ALA A 49 1.62 -1.05 0.14
C ALA A 49 1.30 -1.25 -1.35
N PHE A 50 1.90 -2.28 -1.96
CA PHE A 50 1.69 -2.58 -3.38
C PHE A 50 1.18 -4.00 -3.60
N ASP A 51 0.19 -4.11 -4.48
CA ASP A 51 -0.03 -5.37 -5.17
C ASP A 51 1.08 -5.65 -6.20
N MET A 52 1.22 -6.91 -6.60
CA MET A 52 2.27 -7.39 -7.48
C MET A 52 1.80 -7.53 -8.93
N ASP A 53 0.96 -8.52 -9.23
CA ASP A 53 0.63 -8.88 -10.62
C ASP A 53 -0.29 -7.83 -11.27
N GLY A 54 0.13 -7.26 -12.39
CA GLY A 54 -0.65 -6.21 -13.06
C GLY A 54 -0.60 -4.85 -12.33
N THR A 55 0.18 -4.76 -11.26
CA THR A 55 0.40 -3.53 -10.48
C THR A 55 1.88 -3.16 -10.47
N LEU A 56 2.70 -3.82 -9.64
CA LEU A 56 4.14 -3.60 -9.58
C LEU A 56 4.87 -4.29 -10.74
N LEU A 57 4.42 -5.50 -11.09
CA LEU A 57 4.96 -6.34 -12.16
C LEU A 57 4.11 -6.19 -13.41
N ASN A 58 4.77 -5.97 -14.55
CA ASN A 58 4.13 -6.00 -15.85
C ASN A 58 3.86 -7.45 -16.31
N SER A 59 3.31 -7.61 -17.51
CA SER A 59 3.02 -8.93 -18.12
C SER A 59 4.26 -9.82 -18.29
N ASP A 60 5.44 -9.21 -18.38
CA ASP A 60 6.72 -9.92 -18.51
C ASP A 60 7.34 -10.25 -17.15
N VAL A 61 6.61 -10.00 -16.04
CA VAL A 61 7.08 -10.18 -14.66
C VAL A 61 8.31 -9.31 -14.37
N LEU A 62 8.33 -8.10 -14.94
CA LEU A 62 9.39 -7.11 -14.76
C LEU A 62 8.86 -5.85 -14.07
N VAL A 63 9.75 -5.20 -13.33
CA VAL A 63 9.49 -3.89 -12.73
C VAL A 63 9.98 -2.82 -13.69
N SER A 64 9.10 -1.89 -14.07
CA SER A 64 9.47 -0.77 -14.94
C SER A 64 10.52 0.13 -14.29
N ALA A 65 11.32 0.82 -15.11
CA ALA A 65 12.31 1.77 -14.61
C ALA A 65 11.68 2.84 -13.70
N LYS A 66 10.49 3.34 -14.09
CA LYS A 66 9.73 4.31 -13.29
C LYS A 66 9.32 3.75 -11.92
N ASN A 67 8.83 2.51 -11.87
CA ASN A 67 8.44 1.90 -10.59
C ASN A 67 9.66 1.67 -9.70
N ARG A 68 10.79 1.27 -10.28
CA ARG A 68 12.05 1.10 -9.56
C ARG A 68 12.52 2.43 -8.94
N GLU A 69 12.55 3.50 -9.72
CA GLU A 69 12.93 4.83 -9.23
C GLU A 69 12.04 5.31 -8.08
N ALA A 70 10.72 5.05 -8.18
CA ALA A 70 9.77 5.39 -7.12
C ALA A 70 10.00 4.58 -5.83
N LEU A 71 10.34 3.30 -5.96
CA LEU A 71 10.68 2.43 -4.82
C LEU A 71 11.97 2.88 -4.13
N GLU A 72 13.01 3.17 -4.91
CA GLU A 72 14.28 3.70 -4.38
C GLU A 72 14.07 5.07 -3.70
N GLU A 73 13.18 5.91 -4.21
CA GLU A 73 12.83 7.16 -3.54
C GLU A 73 12.10 6.93 -2.21
N CYS A 74 11.27 5.88 -2.10
CA CYS A 74 10.67 5.50 -0.83
C CYS A 74 11.73 5.10 0.20
N GLU A 75 12.72 4.30 -0.22
CA GLU A 75 13.86 3.93 0.63
C GLU A 75 14.69 5.15 1.05
N ARG A 76 15.04 6.04 0.10
CA ARG A 76 15.76 7.30 0.39
C ARG A 76 15.03 8.18 1.39
N ARG A 77 13.69 8.18 1.37
CA ARG A 77 12.84 8.93 2.30
C ARG A 77 12.55 8.18 3.61
N GLY A 78 13.03 6.95 3.76
CA GLY A 78 12.72 6.11 4.92
C GLY A 78 11.24 5.76 5.05
N VAL A 79 10.50 5.74 3.93
CA VAL A 79 9.09 5.34 3.90
C VAL A 79 9.03 3.82 3.72
N PRO A 80 8.51 3.07 4.70
CA PRO A 80 8.39 1.61 4.59
C PRO A 80 7.53 1.20 3.39
N VAL A 81 8.02 0.22 2.64
CA VAL A 81 7.29 -0.41 1.54
C VAL A 81 6.97 -1.85 1.91
N ILE A 82 5.71 -2.26 1.74
CA ILE A 82 5.26 -3.64 1.95
C ILE A 82 4.57 -4.21 0.72
N LEU A 83 4.60 -5.53 0.59
CA LEU A 83 3.81 -6.25 -0.39
C LEU A 83 2.42 -6.52 0.17
N ALA A 84 1.39 -6.33 -0.66
CA ALA A 84 0.00 -6.66 -0.37
C ALA A 84 -0.58 -7.38 -1.59
N THR A 85 -0.42 -8.71 -1.63
CA THR A 85 -0.68 -9.50 -2.84
C THR A 85 -1.49 -10.76 -2.55
N GLY A 86 -2.20 -11.23 -3.58
CA GLY A 86 -2.86 -12.53 -3.57
C GLY A 86 -1.89 -13.72 -3.49
N LYS A 87 -0.63 -13.56 -3.90
CA LYS A 87 0.36 -14.64 -3.94
C LYS A 87 0.70 -15.19 -2.55
N ALA A 88 1.10 -16.46 -2.52
CA ALA A 88 1.82 -17.04 -1.39
C ALA A 88 3.12 -16.28 -1.13
N ARG A 89 3.52 -16.18 0.13
CA ARG A 89 4.71 -15.41 0.54
C ARG A 89 5.97 -15.83 -0.21
N THR A 90 6.22 -17.13 -0.33
CA THR A 90 7.37 -17.69 -1.05
C THR A 90 7.35 -17.32 -2.53
N SER A 91 6.17 -17.34 -3.16
CA SER A 91 6.01 -16.98 -4.58
C SER A 91 6.24 -15.48 -4.82
N ALA A 92 5.74 -14.64 -3.91
CA ALA A 92 5.97 -13.20 -3.94
C ALA A 92 7.47 -12.87 -3.84
N LEU A 93 8.18 -13.44 -2.86
CA LEU A 93 9.61 -13.19 -2.70
C LEU A 93 10.43 -13.68 -3.89
N LEU A 94 10.10 -14.86 -4.45
CA LEU A 94 10.76 -15.35 -5.65
C LEU A 94 10.56 -14.41 -6.85
N ALA A 95 9.38 -13.82 -7.00
CA ALA A 95 9.12 -12.83 -8.04
C ALA A 95 9.91 -11.53 -7.80
N CYS A 96 10.04 -11.08 -6.56
CA CYS A 96 10.88 -9.94 -6.20
C CYS A 96 12.36 -10.17 -6.55
N GLU A 97 12.91 -11.34 -6.22
CA GLU A 97 14.28 -11.74 -6.60
C GLU A 97 14.49 -11.66 -8.11
N LYS A 98 13.60 -12.30 -8.88
CA LYS A 98 13.65 -12.30 -10.35
C LYS A 98 13.51 -10.91 -10.96
N SER A 99 12.83 -10.00 -10.25
CA SER A 99 12.59 -8.63 -10.70
C SER A 99 13.66 -7.64 -10.23
N GLY A 100 14.72 -8.10 -9.57
CA GLY A 100 15.77 -7.25 -9.02
C GLY A 100 15.30 -6.37 -7.85
N LEU A 101 14.31 -6.84 -7.09
CA LEU A 101 13.81 -6.23 -5.84
C LEU A 101 14.13 -7.10 -4.61
N GLY A 102 14.97 -8.14 -4.76
CA GLY A 102 15.31 -9.06 -3.66
C GLY A 102 15.91 -8.39 -2.43
N HIS A 103 16.69 -7.33 -2.63
CA HIS A 103 17.27 -6.56 -1.50
C HIS A 103 16.22 -5.84 -0.64
N MET A 104 15.05 -5.54 -1.21
CA MET A 104 13.98 -4.81 -0.50
C MET A 104 13.08 -5.75 0.32
N PHE A 105 12.87 -6.98 -0.16
CA PHE A 105 11.88 -7.90 0.39
C PHE A 105 12.53 -9.23 0.78
N SER A 106 12.58 -9.49 2.08
CA SER A 106 13.18 -10.70 2.65
C SER A 106 12.14 -11.59 3.31
N SER A 107 12.58 -12.73 3.85
CA SER A 107 11.71 -13.60 4.65
C SER A 107 11.24 -13.00 5.97
N ALA A 108 11.90 -11.94 6.45
CA ALA A 108 11.52 -11.20 7.66
C ALA A 108 10.67 -9.96 7.36
N SER A 109 10.59 -9.52 6.10
CA SER A 109 9.82 -8.32 5.74
C SER A 109 8.33 -8.52 5.98
N PRO A 110 7.62 -7.52 6.57
CA PRO A 110 6.17 -7.56 6.76
C PRO A 110 5.45 -7.48 5.40
N GLY A 111 4.24 -8.03 5.33
CA GLY A 111 3.40 -7.98 4.15
C GLY A 111 2.07 -8.69 4.33
N ILE A 112 1.14 -8.46 3.40
CA ILE A 112 -0.17 -9.11 3.33
C ILE A 112 -0.12 -10.13 2.19
N PHE A 113 -0.35 -11.40 2.53
CA PHE A 113 -0.29 -12.53 1.61
C PHE A 113 -1.55 -13.37 1.80
N ILE A 114 -2.37 -13.53 0.75
CA ILE A 114 -3.68 -14.19 0.87
C ILE A 114 -3.58 -15.70 0.66
N GLN A 115 -2.74 -16.16 -0.27
CA GLN A 115 -2.52 -17.59 -0.52
C GLN A 115 -1.41 -18.18 0.38
N GLY A 116 -1.60 -18.14 1.70
CA GLY A 116 -0.86 -18.98 2.66
C GLY A 116 0.57 -18.56 3.04
N LEU A 117 0.95 -18.98 4.26
CA LEU A 117 2.32 -19.15 4.77
C LEU A 117 2.94 -20.43 4.19
#